data_AF-L8HKN9-F1
#
_entry.id   AF-L8HKN9-F1
#
_cell.length_a   1.000
_cell.length_b   1.000
_cell.length_c   1.000
_cell.angle_alpha   90.00
_cell.angle_beta   90.00
_cell.angle_gamma   90.00
#
_symmetry.space_group_name_H-M   'P 1'
#
loop_
_entity.id
_entity.type
_entity.pdbx_description
1 polymer ?
#
loop_
_entity_poly.entity_id
_entity_poly.type
_entity_poly.pdbx_seq_one_letter_code
_entity_poly.pdbx_strand_id
1 'polypeptide(L)'
;MSTKEIVHTDGSTYVGEVDSEDQPHGHGVYKWTNGDVYEGEWHHGSREGKGRCAYGSGNIYDGHWKDNQKDGKGKFTWESGDVYEGEWADDEQHGKGSYTYASGNSYDGHWKHDMKDGKGKFKWAASGNAYKGEWADDKPHGKGKFTNGADGRKVLRHYSSGQCTLEEEYHKDS
;
A
#
# COMPACT_ATOMS: atom_id res chain seq x y z
N MET A 1 -0.75 15.91 -29.92
CA MET A 1 -1.43 14.71 -29.40
C MET A 1 -2.54 14.34 -30.36
N SER A 2 -2.54 13.10 -30.84
CA SER A 2 -3.69 12.50 -31.53
C SER A 2 -4.13 11.28 -30.73
N THR A 3 -5.42 11.02 -30.70
CA THR A 3 -5.96 9.79 -30.10
C THR A 3 -5.87 8.66 -31.11
N LYS A 4 -5.37 7.50 -30.70
CA LYS A 4 -5.29 6.28 -31.51
C LYS A 4 -5.86 5.08 -30.79
N GLU A 5 -6.33 4.13 -31.57
CA GLU A 5 -6.54 2.76 -31.17
C GLU A 5 -5.41 1.92 -31.79
N ILE A 6 -4.62 1.25 -30.94
CA ILE A 6 -3.52 0.37 -31.33
C ILE A 6 -3.91 -1.03 -30.91
N VAL A 7 -3.83 -1.97 -31.86
CA VAL A 7 -3.98 -3.40 -31.61
C VAL A 7 -2.62 -4.04 -31.87
N HIS A 8 -2.02 -4.59 -30.83
CA HIS A 8 -0.73 -5.25 -30.92
C HIS A 8 -0.88 -6.69 -31.42
N THR A 9 0.21 -7.26 -31.92
CA THR A 9 0.22 -8.63 -32.48
C THR A 9 -0.08 -9.71 -31.45
N ASP A 10 0.22 -9.44 -30.18
CA ASP A 10 -0.09 -10.33 -29.05
C ASP A 10 -1.57 -10.27 -28.63
N GLY A 11 -2.36 -9.35 -29.21
CA GLY A 11 -3.77 -9.14 -28.91
C GLY A 11 -4.03 -8.08 -27.82
N SER A 12 -3.00 -7.49 -27.22
CA SER A 12 -3.17 -6.35 -26.32
C SER A 12 -3.62 -5.10 -27.09
N THR A 13 -4.32 -4.20 -26.42
CA THR A 13 -4.82 -2.98 -27.04
C THR A 13 -4.53 -1.74 -26.22
N TYR A 14 -4.31 -0.63 -26.92
CA TYR A 14 -4.19 0.69 -26.34
C TYR A 14 -5.19 1.63 -27.02
N VAL A 15 -5.91 2.41 -26.22
CA VAL A 15 -6.77 3.50 -26.70
C VAL A 15 -6.44 4.75 -25.93
N GLY A 16 -5.88 5.75 -26.59
CA GLY A 16 -5.47 6.98 -25.91
C GLY A 16 -4.66 7.91 -26.78
N GLU A 17 -4.14 8.95 -26.15
CA GLU A 17 -3.22 9.88 -26.78
C GLU A 17 -1.87 9.19 -27.09
N VAL A 18 -1.23 9.60 -28.19
CA VAL A 18 0.11 9.13 -28.56
C VAL A 18 1.04 10.29 -28.92
N ASP A 19 2.34 10.04 -28.80
CA ASP A 19 3.39 10.94 -29.28
C ASP A 19 3.67 10.78 -30.79
N SER A 20 4.74 11.44 -31.28
CA SER A 20 5.13 11.38 -32.69
C SER A 20 5.69 10.03 -33.16
N GLU A 21 6.01 9.14 -32.24
CA GLU A 21 6.51 7.78 -32.50
C GLU A 21 5.42 6.72 -32.28
N ASP A 22 4.16 7.15 -32.15
CA ASP A 22 3.00 6.31 -31.85
C ASP A 22 3.09 5.58 -30.50
N GLN A 23 3.91 6.09 -29.57
CA GLN A 23 3.98 5.56 -28.22
C GLN A 23 2.87 6.17 -27.35
N PRO A 24 2.29 5.41 -26.39
CA PRO A 24 1.38 5.94 -25.39
C PRO A 24 1.92 7.20 -24.71
N HIS A 25 1.14 8.27 -24.70
CA HIS A 25 1.50 9.55 -24.08
C HIS A 25 0.23 10.30 -23.68
N GLY A 26 0.24 11.13 -22.64
CA GLY A 26 -0.98 11.82 -22.19
C GLY A 26 -1.91 10.85 -21.47
N HIS A 27 -3.20 10.83 -21.76
CA HIS A 27 -4.13 9.89 -21.12
C HIS A 27 -4.51 8.73 -22.06
N GLY A 28 -4.62 7.53 -21.49
CA GLY A 28 -5.01 6.36 -22.26
C GLY A 28 -5.34 5.13 -21.43
N VAL A 29 -5.99 4.18 -22.09
CA VAL A 29 -6.36 2.88 -21.55
C VAL A 29 -5.58 1.80 -22.27
N TYR A 30 -4.83 0.99 -21.53
CA TYR A 30 -4.14 -0.18 -22.05
C TYR A 30 -4.78 -1.45 -21.46
N LYS A 31 -5.07 -2.41 -22.34
CA LYS A 31 -5.61 -3.73 -21.98
C LYS A 31 -4.62 -4.80 -22.39
N TRP A 32 -4.04 -5.48 -21.40
CA TRP A 32 -3.16 -6.61 -21.62
C TRP A 32 -3.96 -7.90 -21.81
N THR A 33 -3.36 -8.88 -22.47
CA THR A 33 -3.99 -10.19 -22.72
C THR A 33 -4.09 -11.07 -21.47
N ASN A 34 -3.34 -10.77 -20.42
CA ASN A 34 -3.47 -11.39 -19.11
C ASN A 34 -4.72 -10.89 -18.33
N GLY A 35 -5.48 -9.94 -18.88
CA GLY A 35 -6.66 -9.35 -18.26
C GLY A 35 -6.37 -8.07 -17.47
N ASP A 36 -5.11 -7.64 -17.33
CA ASP A 36 -4.80 -6.36 -16.71
C ASP A 36 -5.33 -5.21 -17.56
N VAL A 37 -5.84 -4.18 -16.90
CA VAL A 37 -6.31 -2.94 -17.51
C VAL A 37 -5.73 -1.77 -16.75
N TYR A 38 -4.99 -0.91 -17.44
CA TYR A 38 -4.51 0.36 -16.91
C TYR A 38 -5.26 1.50 -17.58
N GLU A 39 -5.74 2.43 -16.78
CA GLU A 39 -6.32 3.70 -17.23
C GLU A 39 -5.60 4.82 -16.48
N GLY A 40 -4.94 5.72 -17.20
CA GLY A 40 -4.22 6.80 -16.56
C GLY A 40 -3.32 7.58 -17.49
N GLU A 41 -2.40 8.29 -16.85
CA GLU A 41 -1.38 9.09 -17.49
C GLU A 41 -0.22 8.20 -18.03
N TRP A 42 0.33 8.62 -19.16
CA TRP A 42 1.38 7.98 -19.92
C TRP A 42 2.41 9.01 -20.36
N HIS A 43 3.67 8.60 -20.41
CA HIS A 43 4.76 9.41 -20.92
C HIS A 43 5.74 8.52 -21.69
N HIS A 44 5.78 8.68 -23.01
CA HIS A 44 6.69 7.96 -23.92
C HIS A 44 6.68 6.43 -23.68
N GLY A 45 5.48 5.85 -23.76
CA GLY A 45 5.24 4.42 -23.61
C GLY A 45 5.27 3.90 -22.18
N SER A 46 5.55 4.74 -21.18
CA SER A 46 5.56 4.36 -19.77
C SER A 46 4.38 4.92 -19.01
N ARG A 47 3.85 4.16 -18.05
CA ARG A 47 2.88 4.67 -17.06
C ARG A 47 3.60 5.66 -16.16
N GLU A 48 3.06 6.87 -16.07
CA GLU A 48 3.67 8.01 -15.38
C GLU A 48 2.54 8.90 -14.86
N GLY A 49 2.64 9.48 -13.66
CA GLY A 49 1.57 10.32 -13.11
C GLY A 49 0.43 9.50 -12.50
N LYS A 50 -0.82 9.99 -12.53
CA LYS A 50 -1.94 9.28 -11.90
C LYS A 50 -2.50 8.21 -12.81
N GLY A 51 -2.81 7.05 -12.23
CA GLY A 51 -3.46 5.97 -12.97
C GLY A 51 -4.00 4.87 -12.08
N ARG A 52 -4.95 4.14 -12.63
CA ARG A 52 -5.60 2.99 -12.01
C ARG A 52 -5.31 1.74 -12.83
N CYS A 53 -4.73 0.73 -12.19
CA CYS A 53 -4.53 -0.59 -12.76
C CYS A 53 -5.48 -1.59 -12.07
N ALA A 54 -6.41 -2.17 -12.83
CA ALA A 54 -7.17 -3.33 -12.44
C ALA A 54 -6.47 -4.58 -13.00
N TYR A 55 -5.94 -5.41 -12.12
CA TYR A 55 -5.21 -6.60 -12.53
C TYR A 55 -6.19 -7.74 -12.86
N GLY A 56 -5.82 -8.61 -13.80
CA GLY A 56 -6.57 -9.81 -14.14
C GLY A 56 -6.73 -10.78 -12.96
N SER A 57 -5.88 -10.64 -11.93
CA SER A 57 -5.99 -11.35 -10.66
C SER A 57 -7.09 -10.81 -9.73
N GLY A 58 -7.82 -9.76 -10.10
CA GLY A 58 -8.83 -9.10 -9.24
C GLY A 58 -8.27 -8.04 -8.28
N ASN A 59 -6.94 -7.90 -8.19
CA ASN A 59 -6.30 -6.81 -7.43
C ASN A 59 -6.51 -5.47 -8.15
N ILE A 60 -6.47 -4.37 -7.39
CA ILE A 60 -6.58 -3.02 -7.95
C ILE A 60 -5.53 -2.12 -7.30
N TYR A 61 -4.76 -1.39 -8.12
CA TYR A 61 -3.98 -0.24 -7.68
C TYR A 61 -4.58 1.06 -8.25
N ASP A 62 -4.70 2.07 -7.42
CA ASP A 62 -5.13 3.42 -7.79
C ASP A 62 -4.19 4.43 -7.13
N GLY A 63 -3.34 5.08 -7.91
CA GLY A 63 -2.27 5.91 -7.36
C GLY A 63 -1.36 6.52 -8.39
N HIS A 64 -0.18 6.93 -7.94
CA HIS A 64 0.84 7.51 -8.80
C HIS A 64 1.77 6.43 -9.35
N TRP A 65 2.23 6.67 -10.56
CA TRP A 65 3.11 5.82 -11.32
C TRP A 65 4.32 6.62 -11.73
N LYS A 66 5.45 5.95 -11.80
CA LYS A 66 6.69 6.49 -12.33
C LYS A 66 7.44 5.38 -13.03
N ASP A 67 7.83 5.59 -14.28
CA ASP A 67 8.61 4.61 -15.06
C ASP A 67 8.02 3.18 -15.02
N ASN A 68 6.69 3.07 -15.12
CA ASN A 68 5.92 1.82 -15.01
C ASN A 68 5.84 1.17 -13.61
N GLN A 69 6.28 1.83 -12.56
CA GLN A 69 6.22 1.32 -11.18
C GLN A 69 5.24 2.16 -10.35
N LYS A 70 4.61 1.56 -9.34
CA LYS A 70 3.85 2.30 -8.32
C LYS A 70 4.85 3.15 -7.53
N ASP A 71 4.60 4.44 -7.47
CA ASP A 71 5.47 5.40 -6.79
C ASP A 71 4.62 6.50 -6.15
N GLY A 72 5.08 7.15 -5.08
CA GLY A 72 4.34 8.22 -4.44
C GLY A 72 3.08 7.72 -3.72
N LYS A 73 1.95 8.44 -3.83
CA LYS A 73 0.73 8.10 -3.08
C LYS A 73 -0.18 7.18 -3.88
N GLY A 74 -0.64 6.10 -3.26
CA GLY A 74 -1.58 5.18 -3.88
C GLY A 74 -2.28 4.23 -2.91
N LYS A 75 -3.36 3.65 -3.40
CA LYS A 75 -4.18 2.65 -2.72
C LYS A 75 -4.14 1.34 -3.49
N PHE A 76 -3.72 0.27 -2.83
CA PHE A 76 -3.82 -1.08 -3.35
C PHE A 76 -4.91 -1.83 -2.61
N THR A 77 -5.82 -2.43 -3.36
CA THR A 77 -6.89 -3.29 -2.85
C THR A 77 -6.63 -4.69 -3.38
N TRP A 78 -6.38 -5.64 -2.47
CA TRP A 78 -6.21 -7.03 -2.84
C TRP A 78 -7.58 -7.69 -3.06
N GLU A 79 -7.62 -8.72 -3.92
CA GLU A 79 -8.81 -9.55 -4.12
C GLU A 79 -9.30 -10.18 -2.79
N SER A 80 -8.38 -10.46 -1.86
CA SER A 80 -8.69 -10.93 -0.50
C SER A 80 -9.56 -9.97 0.32
N GLY A 81 -9.64 -8.70 -0.09
CA GLY A 81 -10.27 -7.61 0.65
C GLY A 81 -9.31 -6.86 1.57
N ASP A 82 -8.03 -7.24 1.61
CA ASP A 82 -7.00 -6.41 2.25
C ASP A 82 -6.84 -5.09 1.48
N VAL A 83 -6.46 -4.02 2.17
CA VAL A 83 -6.29 -2.68 1.59
C VAL A 83 -5.06 -2.02 2.20
N TYR A 84 -4.21 -1.45 1.35
CA TYR A 84 -3.11 -0.57 1.74
C TYR A 84 -3.34 0.78 1.10
N GLU A 85 -3.23 1.83 1.89
CA GLU A 85 -3.29 3.21 1.42
C GLU A 85 -2.12 3.98 2.03
N GLY A 86 -1.18 4.43 1.20
CA GLY A 86 0.08 4.96 1.70
C GLY A 86 1.05 5.42 0.63
N GLU A 87 2.31 5.47 1.01
CA GLU A 87 3.42 5.79 0.12
C GLU A 87 3.95 4.51 -0.53
N TRP A 88 4.36 4.65 -1.78
CA TRP A 88 4.95 3.61 -2.60
C TRP A 88 6.29 4.14 -3.12
N ALA A 89 7.25 3.24 -3.26
CA ALA A 89 8.51 3.50 -3.92
C ALA A 89 8.94 2.22 -4.62
N ASP A 90 9.27 2.30 -5.90
CA ASP A 90 9.78 1.17 -6.69
C ASP A 90 8.90 -0.10 -6.57
N ASP A 91 7.58 0.05 -6.68
CA ASP A 91 6.55 -1.00 -6.51
C ASP A 91 6.32 -1.55 -5.09
N GLU A 92 7.06 -1.09 -4.09
CA GLU A 92 6.99 -1.54 -2.69
C GLU A 92 6.21 -0.55 -1.82
N GLN A 93 5.52 -1.05 -0.79
CA GLN A 93 4.96 -0.20 0.27
C GLN A 93 6.10 0.46 1.05
N HIS A 94 6.04 1.77 1.19
CA HIS A 94 7.10 2.55 1.81
C HIS A 94 6.51 3.73 2.61
N GLY A 95 7.36 4.45 3.36
CA GLY A 95 7.01 5.72 3.99
C GLY A 95 5.83 5.57 4.96
N LYS A 96 4.88 6.50 4.95
CA LYS A 96 3.67 6.43 5.80
C LYS A 96 2.51 5.78 5.07
N GLY A 97 1.87 4.81 5.73
CA GLY A 97 0.69 4.12 5.18
C GLY A 97 -0.18 3.46 6.24
N SER A 98 -1.41 3.15 5.82
CA SER A 98 -2.39 2.38 6.57
C SER A 98 -2.69 1.08 5.84
N TYR A 99 -2.65 -0.04 6.56
CA TYR A 99 -3.04 -1.35 6.06
C TYR A 99 -4.25 -1.84 6.85
N THR A 100 -5.35 -2.09 6.15
CA THR A 100 -6.56 -2.70 6.70
C THR A 100 -6.65 -4.12 6.17
N TYR A 101 -6.65 -5.08 7.08
CA TYR A 101 -6.79 -6.48 6.74
C TYR A 101 -8.27 -6.81 6.51
N ALA A 102 -8.57 -7.79 5.67
CA ALA A 102 -9.93 -8.31 5.46
C ALA A 102 -10.58 -8.80 6.77
N SER A 103 -9.76 -9.24 7.74
CA SER A 103 -10.18 -9.58 9.11
C SER A 103 -10.67 -8.38 9.95
N GLY A 104 -10.52 -7.15 9.45
CA GLY A 104 -10.79 -5.90 10.16
C GLY A 104 -9.63 -5.39 11.02
N ASN A 105 -8.58 -6.20 11.23
CA ASN A 105 -7.35 -5.70 11.87
C ASN A 105 -6.79 -4.53 11.06
N SER A 106 -6.00 -3.68 11.70
CA SER A 106 -5.33 -2.58 10.99
C SER A 106 -3.98 -2.20 11.56
N TYR A 107 -3.12 -1.69 10.69
CA TYR A 107 -1.86 -1.06 11.03
C TYR A 107 -1.80 0.34 10.43
N ASP A 108 -1.52 1.34 11.24
CA ASP A 108 -1.25 2.71 10.83
C ASP A 108 0.17 3.08 11.26
N GLY A 109 1.11 3.26 10.32
CA GLY A 109 2.51 3.48 10.68
C GLY A 109 3.46 3.69 9.50
N HIS A 110 4.75 3.45 9.76
CA HIS A 110 5.78 3.53 8.73
C HIS A 110 6.06 2.14 8.12
N TRP A 111 6.45 2.18 6.85
CA TRP A 111 6.69 1.01 6.02
C TRP A 111 8.04 1.17 5.32
N LYS A 112 8.72 0.04 5.12
CA LYS A 112 9.98 -0.03 4.41
C LYS A 112 10.10 -1.42 3.76
N HIS A 113 10.28 -1.47 2.45
CA HIS A 113 10.39 -2.71 1.68
C HIS A 113 9.26 -3.70 2.02
N ASP A 114 8.01 -3.23 1.93
CA ASP A 114 6.78 -3.98 2.24
C ASP A 114 6.58 -4.42 3.70
N MET A 115 7.50 -4.05 4.60
CA MET A 115 7.43 -4.40 6.02
C MET A 115 7.08 -3.20 6.90
N LYS A 116 6.35 -3.43 7.98
CA LYS A 116 6.14 -2.44 9.04
C LYS A 116 7.48 -2.14 9.70
N ASP A 117 7.86 -0.87 9.73
CA ASP A 117 9.14 -0.40 10.25
C ASP A 117 8.94 0.93 11.00
N GLY A 118 9.75 1.22 12.02
CA GLY A 118 9.64 2.44 12.82
C GLY A 118 8.32 2.57 13.60
N LYS A 119 7.79 3.78 13.74
CA LYS A 119 6.62 4.05 14.59
C LYS A 119 5.31 3.66 13.92
N GLY A 120 4.51 2.87 14.61
CA GLY A 120 3.18 2.45 14.15
C GLY A 120 2.22 2.04 15.25
N LYS A 121 0.94 1.92 14.88
CA LYS A 121 -0.14 1.43 15.72
C LYS A 121 -0.86 0.27 15.04
N PHE A 122 -0.90 -0.88 15.70
CA PHE A 122 -1.73 -2.01 15.30
C PHE A 122 -2.99 -2.07 16.15
N LYS A 123 -4.12 -2.43 15.54
CA LYS A 123 -5.41 -2.68 16.20
C LYS A 123 -5.91 -4.07 15.83
N TRP A 124 -6.30 -4.82 16.86
CA TRP A 124 -6.95 -6.12 16.69
C TRP A 124 -8.46 -5.93 16.76
N ALA A 125 -9.16 -6.06 15.62
CA ALA A 125 -10.58 -5.77 15.54
C ALA A 125 -11.42 -6.62 16.50
N ALA A 126 -11.15 -7.93 16.55
CA ALA A 126 -11.95 -8.86 17.35
C ALA A 126 -11.90 -8.59 18.87
N SER A 127 -10.79 -8.07 19.38
CA SER A 127 -10.62 -7.79 20.82
C SER A 127 -10.70 -6.31 21.18
N GLY A 128 -10.64 -5.41 20.18
CA GLY A 128 -10.43 -3.98 20.39
C GLY A 128 -9.04 -3.63 20.93
N ASN A 129 -8.16 -4.61 21.14
CA ASN A 129 -6.80 -4.38 21.63
C ASN A 129 -6.03 -3.50 20.64
N ALA A 130 -5.06 -2.75 21.16
CA ALA A 130 -4.15 -1.98 20.32
C ALA A 130 -2.73 -1.96 20.89
N TYR A 131 -1.75 -1.91 20.00
CA TYR A 131 -0.34 -1.69 20.33
C TYR A 131 0.15 -0.48 19.55
N LYS A 132 0.77 0.48 20.24
CA LYS A 132 1.45 1.63 19.61
C LYS A 132 2.89 1.67 20.09
N GLY A 133 3.84 1.53 19.18
CA GLY A 133 5.27 1.49 19.53
C GLY A 133 6.15 1.48 18.30
N GLU A 134 7.40 1.09 18.49
CA GLU A 134 8.34 0.85 17.39
C GLU A 134 8.09 -0.54 16.79
N TRP A 135 8.45 -0.66 15.52
CA TRP A 135 8.35 -1.85 14.68
C TRP A 135 9.67 -1.99 13.92
N ALA A 136 10.06 -3.23 13.64
CA ALA A 136 11.19 -3.57 12.78
C ALA A 136 10.89 -4.94 12.14
N ASP A 137 11.04 -5.03 10.83
CA ASP A 137 10.82 -6.27 10.06
C ASP A 137 9.49 -6.96 10.42
N ASP A 138 8.39 -6.20 10.35
CA ASP A 138 7.01 -6.60 10.67
C ASP A 138 6.70 -6.93 12.13
N LYS A 139 7.70 -6.85 13.01
CA LYS A 139 7.58 -7.24 14.41
C LYS A 139 7.58 -6.01 15.33
N PRO A 140 6.81 -6.01 16.42
CA PRO A 140 6.98 -5.05 17.49
C PRO A 140 8.44 -5.02 17.97
N HIS A 141 8.98 -3.83 18.16
CA HIS A 141 10.34 -3.59 18.61
C HIS A 141 10.36 -2.48 19.67
N GLY A 142 11.41 -2.44 20.49
CA GLY A 142 11.63 -1.38 21.46
C GLY A 142 10.50 -1.25 22.48
N LYS A 143 10.25 -0.02 22.95
CA LYS A 143 9.17 0.27 23.90
C LYS A 143 7.88 0.62 23.15
N GLY A 144 6.75 0.08 23.61
CA GLY A 144 5.44 0.43 23.10
C GLY A 144 4.38 0.38 24.18
N LYS A 145 3.22 0.95 23.87
CA LYS A 145 2.05 0.98 24.74
C LYS A 145 1.00 0.03 24.20
N PHE A 146 0.67 -0.98 25.00
CA PHE A 146 -0.48 -1.83 24.76
C PHE A 146 -1.72 -1.22 25.42
N THR A 147 -2.88 -1.32 24.77
CA THR A 147 -4.19 -0.90 25.29
C THR A 147 -5.13 -2.10 25.15
N ASN A 148 -5.69 -2.55 26.26
CA ASN A 148 -6.72 -3.58 26.28
C ASN A 148 -8.03 -2.98 25.77
N GLY A 149 -8.67 -3.64 24.80
CA GLY A 149 -9.90 -3.18 24.17
C GLY A 149 -11.14 -3.30 25.05
N ALA A 150 -11.14 -4.21 26.03
CA ALA A 150 -12.29 -4.47 26.89
C ALA A 150 -12.46 -3.43 28.00
N ASP A 151 -11.37 -3.00 28.63
CA ASP A 151 -11.38 -2.12 29.81
C ASP A 151 -10.58 -0.81 29.61
N GLY A 152 -9.86 -0.67 28.48
CA GLY A 152 -9.01 0.49 28.20
C GLY A 152 -7.71 0.54 29.03
N ARG A 153 -7.41 -0.50 29.82
CA ARG A 153 -6.18 -0.59 30.61
C ARG A 153 -4.97 -0.50 29.70
N LYS A 154 -3.96 0.24 30.15
CA LYS A 154 -2.71 0.45 29.41
C LYS A 154 -1.56 -0.18 30.18
N VAL A 155 -0.64 -0.77 29.44
CA VAL A 155 0.64 -1.27 29.96
C VAL A 155 1.74 -0.89 28.98
N LEU A 156 2.93 -0.62 29.50
CA LEU A 156 4.12 -0.46 28.70
C LEU A 156 4.69 -1.85 28.43
N ARG A 157 5.06 -2.13 27.19
CA ARG A 157 5.69 -3.38 26.77
C ARG A 157 7.01 -3.08 26.09
N HIS A 158 8.00 -3.90 26.37
CA HIS A 158 9.27 -3.88 25.65
C HIS A 158 9.37 -5.13 24.78
N TYR A 159 9.82 -4.94 23.55
CA TYR A 159 9.98 -6.02 22.59
C TYR A 159 11.42 -6.09 22.08
N SER A 160 11.94 -7.32 22.00
CA SER A 160 13.16 -7.66 21.27
C SER A 160 12.81 -8.74 20.25
N SER A 161 13.07 -8.48 18.97
CA SER A 161 12.80 -9.42 17.87
C SER A 161 11.36 -9.98 17.85
N GLY A 162 10.36 -9.15 18.22
CA GLY A 162 8.95 -9.54 18.26
C GLY A 162 8.49 -10.25 19.53
N GLN A 163 9.40 -10.54 20.47
CA GLN A 163 9.05 -11.14 21.76
C GLN A 163 8.96 -10.09 22.85
N CYS A 164 7.90 -10.14 23.65
CA CYS A 164 7.75 -9.25 24.80
C CYS A 164 8.77 -9.68 25.88
N THR A 165 9.67 -8.77 26.25
CA THR A 165 10.72 -9.01 27.24
C THR A 165 10.41 -8.38 28.60
N LEU A 166 9.48 -7.42 28.65
CA LEU A 166 9.10 -6.68 29.87
C LEU A 166 7.68 -6.13 29.72
N GLU A 167 6.91 -6.17 30.81
CA GLU A 167 5.63 -5.46 30.93
C GLU A 167 5.62 -4.64 32.23
N GLU A 168 5.28 -3.35 32.12
CA GLU A 168 5.21 -2.42 33.25
C GLU A 168 3.83 -1.73 33.29
N GLU A 169 3.34 -1.39 34.48
CA GLU A 169 2.11 -0.63 34.60
C GLU A 169 2.26 0.76 33.99
N TYR A 170 1.25 1.17 33.22
CA TYR A 170 1.22 2.53 32.69
C TYR A 170 0.75 3.50 33.78
N HIS A 171 1.69 4.19 34.41
CA HIS A 171 1.39 5.36 35.23
C HIS A 171 1.26 6.58 34.30
N LYS A 172 0.06 7.15 34.24
CA LYS A 172 -0.14 8.46 33.61
C LYS A 172 0.44 9.46 34.62
N ASP A 173 1.57 10.10 34.31
CA ASP A 173 2.09 11.17 35.18
C ASP A 173 0.95 12.14 35.52
N SER A 174 0.78 12.36 36.83
CA SER A 174 -0.27 13.18 37.46
C SER A 174 -0.22 14.63 37.04
#